data_AF-A0AAQ0QB86-F1
#
_entry.id   AF-A0AAQ0QB86-F1
#
_cell.length_a   1.000
_cell.length_b   1.000
_cell.length_c   1.000
_cell.angle_alpha   90.00
_cell.angle_beta   90.00
_cell.angle_gamma   90.00
#
_symmetry.space_group_name_H-M   'P 1'
#
loop_
_entity.id
_entity.type
_entity.pdbx_description
1 polymer ?
#
loop_
_entity_poly.entity_id
_entity_poly.type
_entity_poly.pdbx_seq_one_letter_code
_entity_poly.pdbx_strand_id
1 'polypeptide(L)'
;MSEADHCAAQKWTELELLPEWDEEYYDVYTAKKHGKWVMLKTLKAAYKDDPRFQAMLEKEFDVRYNLAHPGIVMINDLEEVPGLGLCIITDDVYGDSLRKLIDSGKAGPEHVEKVCTQLVDALDYIQRNHVVHFPVRPETIVFTENIGNLKLIDVGFDQREHLTPADASEDIYMFGKVLRELTDVVPGSPARLRRIADKCLSQNPRDRYRSVHELRMALASRSDNRLYMAIIVFLLVMIALLVWFNSGVAPHRPSSLTLVPQLAVSWFGFGQH
;
A
#
# COMPACT_ATOMS: atom_id res chain seq x y z
N MET A 1 -45.89 5.69 10.62
CA MET A 1 -44.71 5.55 9.73
C MET A 1 -45.21 5.52 8.32
N SER A 2 -44.69 6.40 7.46
CA SER A 2 -45.05 6.42 6.04
C SER A 2 -44.34 5.27 5.31
N GLU A 3 -44.85 4.91 4.13
CA GLU A 3 -44.26 3.88 3.26
C GLU A 3 -42.83 4.26 2.80
N ALA A 4 -42.54 5.56 2.70
CA ALA A 4 -41.21 6.11 2.42
C ALA A 4 -40.23 5.88 3.59
N ASP A 5 -40.69 6.02 4.84
CA ASP A 5 -39.86 5.73 6.03
C ASP A 5 -39.51 4.25 6.13
N HIS A 6 -40.40 3.36 5.67
CA HIS A 6 -40.18 1.92 5.65
C HIS A 6 -39.17 1.50 4.58
N CYS A 7 -39.21 2.14 3.40
CA CYS A 7 -38.25 1.88 2.31
C CYS A 7 -36.84 2.42 2.63
N ALA A 8 -36.74 3.60 3.27
CA ALA A 8 -35.47 4.15 3.74
C ALA A 8 -34.82 3.28 4.83
N ALA A 9 -35.61 2.70 5.73
CA ALA A 9 -35.14 1.75 6.73
C ALA A 9 -34.68 0.40 6.16
N GLN A 10 -35.15 0.01 4.96
CA GLN A 10 -34.62 -1.16 4.24
C GLN A 10 -33.32 -0.86 3.49
N LYS A 11 -33.09 0.40 3.10
CA LYS A 11 -31.87 0.82 2.40
C LYS A 11 -30.65 0.75 3.33
N TRP A 12 -30.80 1.22 4.57
CA TRP A 12 -29.72 1.37 5.54
C TRP A 12 -29.94 0.47 6.76
N THR A 13 -28.96 -0.38 7.07
CA THR A 13 -29.00 -1.31 8.22
C THR A 13 -27.64 -1.38 8.89
N GLU A 14 -27.57 -1.89 10.13
CA GLU A 14 -26.30 -2.11 10.87
C GLU A 14 -25.44 -0.83 10.97
N LEU A 15 -26.07 0.30 11.29
CA LEU A 15 -25.39 1.58 11.45
C LEU A 15 -24.63 1.64 12.78
N GLU A 16 -23.30 1.70 12.72
CA GLU A 16 -22.42 1.70 13.89
C GLU A 16 -21.34 2.78 13.77
N LEU A 17 -21.12 3.55 14.86
CA LEU A 17 -20.07 4.57 14.93
C LEU A 17 -18.70 3.89 15.06
N LEU A 18 -17.69 4.42 14.36
CA LEU A 18 -16.29 4.00 14.43
C LEU A 18 -15.47 5.04 15.22
N PRO A 19 -15.44 4.99 16.56
CA PRO A 19 -14.79 6.00 17.40
C PRO A 19 -13.27 6.08 17.22
N GLU A 20 -12.63 5.03 16.71
CA GLU A 20 -11.20 5.02 16.43
C GLU A 20 -10.81 5.81 15.17
N TRP A 21 -11.80 6.34 14.45
CA TRP A 21 -11.68 7.18 13.26
C TRP A 21 -12.12 8.63 13.55
N ASP A 22 -11.96 9.07 14.80
CA ASP A 22 -12.35 10.41 15.24
C ASP A 22 -11.61 11.51 14.45
N GLU A 23 -12.40 12.40 13.84
CA GLU A 23 -11.92 13.58 13.13
C GLU A 23 -12.44 14.85 13.80
N GLU A 24 -11.81 16.01 13.59
CA GLU A 24 -12.20 17.25 14.26
C GLU A 24 -13.68 17.61 14.03
N TYR A 25 -14.15 17.49 12.79
CA TYR A 25 -15.50 17.93 12.38
C TYR A 25 -16.45 16.79 12.03
N TYR A 26 -15.94 15.57 11.88
CA TYR A 26 -16.68 14.46 11.29
C TYR A 26 -16.78 13.26 12.23
N ASP A 27 -17.90 12.56 12.12
CA ASP A 27 -18.07 11.22 12.64
C ASP A 27 -18.02 10.24 11.47
N VAL A 28 -17.39 9.09 11.68
CA VAL A 28 -17.34 8.00 10.70
C VAL A 28 -18.15 6.81 11.22
N TYR A 29 -19.02 6.27 10.37
CA TYR A 29 -19.84 5.11 10.66
C TYR A 29 -19.57 4.00 9.65
N THR A 30 -19.82 2.75 10.03
CA THR A 30 -20.06 1.67 9.07
C THR A 30 -21.56 1.38 9.00
N ALA A 31 -22.02 0.97 7.82
CA ALA A 31 -23.41 0.60 7.58
C ALA A 31 -23.53 -0.36 6.40
N LYS A 32 -24.65 -1.07 6.32
CA LYS A 32 -25.06 -1.79 5.11
C LYS A 32 -26.02 -0.95 4.26
N LYS A 33 -25.58 -0.57 3.05
CA LYS A 33 -26.41 -0.01 1.96
C LYS A 33 -26.88 -1.13 1.05
N HIS A 34 -28.18 -1.43 1.04
CA HIS A 34 -28.75 -2.56 0.28
C HIS A 34 -28.03 -3.90 0.57
N GLY A 35 -27.71 -4.16 1.84
CA GLY A 35 -27.01 -5.38 2.27
C GLY A 35 -25.51 -5.43 2.00
N LYS A 36 -24.91 -4.37 1.42
CA LYS A 36 -23.47 -4.25 1.20
C LYS A 36 -22.86 -3.26 2.17
N TRP A 37 -21.74 -3.62 2.79
CA TRP A 37 -21.01 -2.76 3.71
C TRP A 37 -20.43 -1.53 2.99
N VAL A 38 -20.57 -0.39 3.64
CA VAL A 38 -20.02 0.91 3.26
C VAL A 38 -19.59 1.67 4.52
N MET A 39 -18.64 2.59 4.36
CA MET A 39 -18.36 3.58 5.40
C MET A 39 -19.04 4.91 5.05
N LEU A 40 -19.53 5.60 6.08
CA LEU A 40 -20.22 6.87 6.01
C LEU A 40 -19.42 7.93 6.76
N LYS A 41 -19.10 9.03 6.11
CA LYS A 41 -18.51 10.22 6.75
C LYS A 41 -19.56 11.32 6.79
N THR A 42 -19.85 11.83 7.98
CA THR A 42 -20.86 12.88 8.19
C THR A 42 -20.38 13.90 9.20
N LEU A 43 -20.99 15.09 9.20
CA LEU A 43 -20.66 16.13 10.17
C LEU A 43 -21.14 15.74 11.57
N LYS A 44 -20.32 16.01 12.59
CA LYS A 44 -20.75 15.89 13.98
C LYS A 44 -21.99 16.74 14.22
N ALA A 45 -22.81 16.33 15.17
CA ALA A 45 -24.07 17.00 15.50
C ALA A 45 -23.92 18.51 15.81
N ALA A 46 -22.74 18.93 16.30
CA ALA A 46 -22.44 20.34 16.58
C ALA A 46 -22.22 21.20 15.32
N TYR A 47 -21.91 20.60 14.17
CA TYR A 47 -21.55 21.29 12.93
C TYR A 47 -22.57 21.09 11.80
N LYS A 48 -23.45 20.08 11.90
CA LYS A 48 -24.37 19.68 10.83
C LYS A 48 -25.29 20.79 10.30
N ASP A 49 -25.65 21.76 11.13
CA ASP A 49 -26.61 22.83 10.81
C ASP A 49 -25.91 24.14 10.37
N ASP A 50 -24.57 24.18 10.37
CA ASP A 50 -23.81 25.35 9.92
C ASP A 50 -23.45 25.21 8.43
N PRO A 51 -23.95 26.12 7.56
CA PRO A 51 -23.73 26.05 6.12
C PRO A 51 -22.25 26.00 5.69
N ARG A 52 -21.34 26.53 6.52
CA ARG A 52 -19.90 26.52 6.23
C ARG A 52 -19.34 25.10 6.26
N PHE A 53 -19.77 24.28 7.20
CA PHE A 53 -19.33 22.90 7.33
C PHE A 53 -20.03 21.99 6.32
N GLN A 54 -21.29 22.27 5.99
CA GLN A 54 -21.98 21.59 4.89
C GLN A 54 -21.25 21.80 3.55
N ALA A 55 -20.91 23.05 3.24
CA ALA A 55 -20.13 23.37 2.04
C ALA A 55 -18.73 22.72 2.05
N MET A 56 -18.13 22.53 3.24
CA MET A 56 -16.87 21.81 3.38
C MET A 56 -17.01 20.33 3.03
N LEU A 57 -18.07 19.67 3.53
CA LEU A 57 -18.36 18.26 3.22
C LEU A 57 -18.66 18.07 1.73
N GLU A 58 -19.48 18.94 1.12
CA GLU A 58 -19.78 18.91 -0.31
C GLU A 58 -18.52 19.10 -1.16
N LYS A 59 -17.68 20.07 -0.79
CA LYS A 59 -16.39 20.29 -1.46
C LYS A 59 -15.48 19.08 -1.35
N GLU A 60 -15.41 18.45 -0.18
CA GLU A 60 -14.64 17.24 0.03
C GLU A 60 -15.14 16.10 -0.87
N PHE A 61 -16.45 15.93 -1.01
CA PHE A 61 -17.04 14.99 -1.96
C PHE A 61 -16.60 15.29 -3.39
N ASP A 62 -16.79 16.53 -3.87
CA ASP A 62 -16.49 16.92 -5.25
C ASP A 62 -15.03 16.68 -5.63
N VAL A 63 -14.09 17.04 -4.75
CA VAL A 63 -12.64 16.87 -4.97
C VAL A 63 -12.26 15.40 -5.05
N ARG A 64 -12.90 14.55 -4.24
CA ARG A 64 -12.52 13.14 -4.06
C ARG A 64 -13.26 12.19 -4.98
N TYR A 65 -14.45 12.56 -5.46
CA TYR A 65 -15.34 11.67 -6.21
C TYR A 65 -14.68 11.03 -7.43
N ASN A 66 -13.80 11.77 -8.12
CA ASN A 66 -13.10 11.28 -9.30
C ASN A 66 -11.75 10.59 -9.00
N LEU A 67 -11.35 10.49 -7.73
CA LEU A 67 -10.10 9.83 -7.36
C LEU A 67 -10.28 8.31 -7.40
N ALA A 68 -9.53 7.68 -8.29
CA ALA A 68 -9.50 6.24 -8.49
C ALA A 68 -8.07 5.73 -8.41
N HIS A 69 -7.67 5.29 -7.21
CA HIS A 69 -6.35 4.74 -6.97
C HIS A 69 -6.44 3.56 -5.99
N PRO A 70 -5.71 2.43 -6.21
CA PRO A 70 -5.79 1.26 -5.33
C PRO A 70 -5.46 1.56 -3.87
N GLY A 71 -4.59 2.53 -3.61
CA GLY A 71 -4.19 2.98 -2.28
C GLY A 71 -5.08 4.04 -1.64
N ILE A 72 -6.20 4.43 -2.26
CA ILE A 72 -7.13 5.45 -1.75
C ILE A 72 -8.52 4.80 -1.61
N VAL A 73 -9.28 5.19 -0.59
CA VAL A 73 -10.68 4.77 -0.45
C VAL A 73 -11.53 5.45 -1.52
N MET A 74 -12.36 4.67 -2.21
CA MET A 74 -13.23 5.20 -3.26
C MET A 74 -14.48 5.81 -2.64
N ILE A 75 -14.84 7.01 -3.08
CA ILE A 75 -16.17 7.58 -2.82
C ILE A 75 -17.15 6.95 -3.80
N ASN A 76 -18.28 6.51 -3.26
CA ASN A 76 -19.37 5.93 -4.00
C ASN A 76 -20.45 6.96 -4.31
N ASP A 77 -20.84 7.80 -3.33
CA ASP A 77 -21.95 8.75 -3.48
C ASP A 77 -22.01 9.78 -2.33
N LEU A 78 -22.88 10.78 -2.44
CA LEU A 78 -23.24 11.75 -1.39
C LEU A 78 -24.75 11.70 -1.17
N GLU A 79 -25.20 11.25 0.00
CA GLU A 79 -26.63 11.02 0.24
C GLU A 79 -27.06 11.39 1.66
N GLU A 80 -28.33 11.76 1.80
CA GLU A 80 -28.99 11.90 3.10
C GLU A 80 -29.26 10.51 3.72
N VAL A 81 -28.69 10.27 4.90
CA VAL A 81 -28.86 9.04 5.68
C VAL A 81 -29.77 9.30 6.88
N PRO A 82 -30.85 8.53 7.07
CA PRO A 82 -31.77 8.73 8.19
C PRO A 82 -31.05 8.73 9.54
N GLY A 83 -31.24 9.81 10.31
CA GLY A 83 -30.65 9.98 11.64
C GLY A 83 -29.24 10.60 11.66
N LEU A 84 -28.51 10.55 10.54
CA LEU A 84 -27.17 11.15 10.42
C LEU A 84 -27.17 12.45 9.61
N GLY A 85 -28.03 12.56 8.59
CA GLY A 85 -28.03 13.66 7.64
C GLY A 85 -27.17 13.35 6.41
N LEU A 86 -26.67 14.40 5.74
CA LEU A 86 -25.83 14.27 4.56
C LEU A 86 -24.52 13.51 4.88
N CYS A 87 -24.24 12.46 4.12
CA CYS A 87 -23.09 11.59 4.31
C CYS A 87 -22.35 11.35 3.00
N ILE A 88 -21.03 11.44 3.03
CA ILE A 88 -20.17 10.86 1.99
C ILE A 88 -20.15 9.34 2.19
N ILE A 89 -20.54 8.60 1.16
CA ILE A 89 -20.54 7.14 1.16
C ILE A 89 -19.27 6.66 0.48
N THR A 90 -18.54 5.75 1.11
CA THR A 90 -17.29 5.20 0.60
C THR A 90 -17.30 3.68 0.60
N ASP A 91 -16.37 3.07 -0.13
CA ASP A 91 -16.08 1.65 0.02
C ASP A 91 -15.73 1.34 1.48
N ASP A 92 -16.26 0.24 1.98
CA ASP A 92 -15.90 -0.21 3.31
C ASP A 92 -14.44 -0.70 3.36
N VAL A 93 -13.71 -0.29 4.39
CA VAL A 93 -12.31 -0.65 4.60
C VAL A 93 -12.16 -1.46 5.89
N TYR A 94 -12.38 -2.77 5.78
CA TYR A 94 -12.06 -3.72 6.85
C TYR A 94 -10.55 -3.84 7.08
N GLY A 95 -10.06 -3.33 8.21
CA GLY A 95 -8.64 -3.38 8.55
C GLY A 95 -8.31 -2.63 9.83
N ASP A 96 -7.02 -2.64 10.17
CA ASP A 96 -6.48 -1.85 11.28
C ASP A 96 -5.75 -0.60 10.74
N SER A 97 -5.94 0.54 11.41
CA SER A 97 -5.14 1.73 11.14
C SER A 97 -3.68 1.50 11.53
N LEU A 98 -2.76 2.19 10.86
CA LEU A 98 -1.35 2.16 11.18
C LEU A 98 -1.10 2.62 12.62
N ARG A 99 -1.85 3.62 13.10
CA ARG A 99 -1.84 4.05 14.50
C ARG A 99 -2.12 2.87 15.44
N LYS A 100 -3.22 2.14 15.23
CA LYS A 100 -3.59 0.98 16.06
C LYS A 100 -2.52 -0.12 16.02
N LEU A 101 -1.92 -0.37 14.87
CA LEU A 101 -0.85 -1.34 14.71
C LEU A 101 0.44 -0.94 15.44
N ILE A 102 0.80 0.35 15.40
CA ILE A 102 1.93 0.91 16.15
C ILE A 102 1.67 0.77 17.66
N ASP A 103 0.52 1.27 18.13
CA ASP A 103 0.20 1.32 19.57
C ASP A 103 0.06 -0.07 20.19
N SER A 104 -0.43 -1.05 19.41
CA SER A 104 -0.53 -2.45 19.84
C SER A 104 0.75 -3.28 19.64
N GLY A 105 1.81 -2.68 19.10
CA GLY A 105 3.09 -3.37 18.82
C GLY A 105 3.00 -4.42 17.72
N LYS A 106 1.99 -4.34 16.85
CA LYS A 106 1.75 -5.26 15.72
C LYS A 106 2.30 -4.74 14.39
N ALA A 107 2.79 -3.50 14.33
CA ALA A 107 3.47 -2.98 13.16
C ALA A 107 4.75 -3.80 12.87
N GLY A 108 4.93 -4.20 11.61
CA GLY A 108 5.99 -5.10 11.17
C GLY A 108 6.63 -4.68 9.84
N PRO A 109 7.65 -5.42 9.37
CA PRO A 109 8.39 -5.08 8.15
C PRO A 109 7.51 -4.92 6.90
N GLU A 110 6.44 -5.71 6.79
CA GLU A 110 5.45 -5.62 5.71
C GLU A 110 4.73 -4.26 5.67
N HIS A 111 4.46 -3.67 6.84
CA HIS A 111 3.85 -2.34 6.94
C HIS A 111 4.83 -1.25 6.48
N VAL A 112 6.11 -1.38 6.86
CA VAL A 112 7.18 -0.49 6.38
C VAL A 112 7.31 -0.56 4.86
N GLU A 113 7.32 -1.76 4.28
CA GLU A 113 7.40 -1.96 2.83
C GLU A 113 6.21 -1.33 2.11
N LYS A 114 4.99 -1.52 2.60
CA LYS A 114 3.77 -0.98 2.00
C LYS A 114 3.67 0.54 2.14
N VAL A 115 4.16 1.13 3.23
CA VAL A 115 4.35 2.59 3.29
C VAL A 115 5.37 3.05 2.25
N CYS A 116 6.53 2.40 2.14
CA CYS A 116 7.55 2.79 1.16
C CYS A 116 7.10 2.63 -0.31
N THR A 117 6.10 1.80 -0.58
CA THR A 117 5.62 1.49 -1.94
C THR A 117 4.25 2.12 -2.20
N GLN A 118 3.20 1.64 -1.54
CA GLN A 118 1.81 2.00 -1.80
C GLN A 118 1.44 3.41 -1.33
N LEU A 119 1.98 3.88 -0.19
CA LEU A 119 1.70 5.25 0.26
C LEU A 119 2.32 6.27 -0.70
N VAL A 120 3.57 6.05 -1.11
CA VAL A 120 4.25 6.90 -2.09
C VAL A 120 3.54 6.90 -3.44
N ASP A 121 3.00 5.75 -3.85
CA ASP A 121 2.12 5.66 -5.02
C ASP A 121 0.89 6.55 -4.91
N ALA A 122 0.20 6.48 -3.77
CA ALA A 122 -0.99 7.30 -3.53
C ALA A 122 -0.66 8.80 -3.52
N LEU A 123 0.46 9.21 -2.91
CA LEU A 123 0.88 10.62 -2.89
C LEU A 123 1.23 11.14 -4.28
N ASP A 124 1.92 10.35 -5.09
CA ASP A 124 2.23 10.70 -6.47
C ASP A 124 0.94 10.87 -7.29
N TYR A 125 -0.06 9.99 -7.08
CA TYR A 125 -1.37 10.11 -7.71
C TYR A 125 -2.10 11.39 -7.27
N ILE A 126 -2.15 11.69 -5.97
CA ILE A 126 -2.77 12.91 -5.41
C ILE A 126 -2.15 14.16 -6.04
N GLN A 127 -0.81 14.24 -6.07
CA GLN A 127 -0.13 15.41 -6.62
C GLN A 127 -0.36 15.61 -8.11
N ARG A 128 -0.41 14.52 -8.88
CA ARG A 128 -0.71 14.57 -10.33
C ARG A 128 -2.13 15.00 -10.65
N ASN A 129 -3.07 14.78 -9.74
CA ASN A 129 -4.46 15.24 -9.87
C ASN A 129 -4.67 16.64 -9.27
N HIS A 130 -3.58 17.31 -8.86
CA HIS A 130 -3.59 18.63 -8.25
C HIS A 130 -4.47 18.77 -7.01
N VAL A 131 -4.59 17.67 -6.25
CA VAL A 131 -5.36 17.62 -5.02
C VAL A 131 -4.49 18.06 -3.86
N VAL A 132 -4.95 19.06 -3.11
CA VAL A 132 -4.38 19.42 -1.82
C VAL A 132 -4.96 18.48 -0.79
N HIS A 133 -4.10 17.67 -0.21
CA HIS A 133 -4.50 16.59 0.68
C HIS A 133 -4.36 17.01 2.16
N PHE A 134 -5.14 16.36 3.05
CA PHE A 134 -5.01 16.52 4.49
C PHE A 134 -3.64 16.05 4.99
N PRO A 135 -3.24 16.30 6.25
CA PRO A 135 -2.01 15.72 6.74
C PRO A 135 -2.09 14.19 6.73
N VAL A 136 -1.21 13.53 5.97
CA VAL A 136 -1.02 12.07 6.00
C VAL A 136 -0.52 11.69 7.40
N ARG A 137 -1.25 10.82 8.10
CA ARG A 137 -0.87 10.39 9.45
C ARG A 137 -1.21 8.90 9.66
N PRO A 138 -0.63 8.24 10.68
CA PRO A 138 -0.92 6.83 10.93
C PRO A 138 -2.40 6.50 11.16
N GLU A 139 -3.21 7.45 11.61
CA GLU A 139 -4.65 7.26 11.79
C GLU A 139 -5.38 7.12 10.45
N THR A 140 -4.90 7.79 9.40
CA THR A 140 -5.55 7.83 8.08
C THR A 140 -5.03 6.78 7.10
N ILE A 141 -4.11 5.92 7.56
CA ILE A 141 -3.52 4.82 6.78
C ILE A 141 -4.07 3.51 7.34
N VAL A 142 -4.87 2.78 6.57
CA VAL A 142 -5.48 1.52 6.99
C VAL A 142 -4.90 0.36 6.21
N PHE A 143 -4.65 -0.76 6.90
CA PHE A 143 -4.18 -2.01 6.30
C PHE A 143 -5.30 -3.05 6.33
N THR A 144 -5.72 -3.53 5.16
CA THR A 144 -6.87 -4.45 5.07
C THR A 144 -6.57 -5.85 5.61
N GLU A 145 -7.51 -6.50 6.31
CA GLU A 145 -7.21 -7.76 7.04
C GLU A 145 -6.71 -8.92 6.15
N ASN A 146 -7.16 -9.00 4.89
CA ASN A 146 -6.87 -10.14 4.01
C ASN A 146 -5.52 -10.05 3.30
N ILE A 147 -5.34 -8.98 2.52
CA ILE A 147 -4.15 -8.79 1.67
C ILE A 147 -3.16 -7.83 2.34
N GLY A 148 -3.60 -7.13 3.39
CA GLY A 148 -2.88 -6.04 4.03
C GLY A 148 -2.71 -4.86 3.10
N ASN A 149 -3.57 -4.65 2.10
CA ASN A 149 -3.38 -3.51 1.20
C ASN A 149 -3.53 -2.21 1.98
N LEU A 150 -2.72 -1.22 1.64
CA LEU A 150 -2.79 0.11 2.21
C LEU A 150 -3.97 0.87 1.59
N LYS A 151 -4.77 1.51 2.43
CA LYS A 151 -5.85 2.41 2.05
C LYS A 151 -5.71 3.73 2.80
N LEU A 152 -5.61 4.82 2.06
CA LEU A 152 -5.80 6.16 2.60
C LEU A 152 -7.29 6.47 2.64
N ILE A 153 -7.79 6.72 3.84
CA ILE A 153 -9.23 6.88 4.11
C ILE A 153 -9.68 8.34 4.11
N ASP A 154 -8.74 9.25 4.34
CA ASP A 154 -8.99 10.68 4.41
C ASP A 154 -8.05 11.39 3.44
N VAL A 155 -8.57 11.81 2.29
CA VAL A 155 -7.79 12.48 1.24
C VAL A 155 -8.49 13.72 0.73
N GLY A 156 -7.74 14.75 0.35
CA GLY A 156 -8.22 15.79 -0.56
C GLY A 156 -9.37 16.66 -0.05
N PHE A 157 -9.05 17.80 0.54
CA PHE A 157 -10.07 18.80 0.94
C PHE A 157 -10.23 19.94 -0.08
N ASP A 158 -9.28 20.06 -1.01
CA ASP A 158 -9.26 21.11 -2.02
C ASP A 158 -8.59 20.62 -3.30
N GLN A 159 -8.98 21.17 -4.44
CA GLN A 159 -8.36 20.92 -5.73
C GLN A 159 -7.99 22.25 -6.37
N ARG A 160 -6.76 22.35 -6.87
CA ARG A 160 -6.22 23.57 -7.49
C ARG A 160 -5.92 23.31 -8.95
N GLU A 161 -5.84 24.37 -9.75
CA GLU A 161 -5.36 24.27 -11.13
C GLU A 161 -3.93 23.72 -11.17
N HIS A 162 -3.09 24.19 -10.25
CA HIS A 162 -1.75 23.69 -10.01
C HIS A 162 -1.43 23.68 -8.51
N LEU A 163 -0.73 22.63 -8.05
CA LEU A 163 -0.18 22.60 -6.70
C LEU A 163 1.00 23.55 -6.59
N THR A 164 1.11 24.20 -5.44
CA THR A 164 2.29 24.98 -5.13
C THR A 164 3.44 24.04 -4.74
N PRO A 165 4.71 24.47 -4.90
CA PRO A 165 5.85 23.72 -4.38
C PRO A 165 5.77 23.47 -2.87
N ALA A 166 5.07 24.34 -2.13
CA ALA A 166 4.86 24.18 -0.70
C ALA A 166 3.93 23.00 -0.40
N ASP A 167 2.78 22.91 -1.10
CA ASP A 167 1.82 21.80 -0.94
C ASP A 167 2.53 20.46 -1.21
N ALA A 168 3.26 20.36 -2.33
CA ALA A 168 3.96 19.14 -2.71
C ALA A 168 5.10 18.76 -1.73
N SER A 169 5.75 19.76 -1.13
CA SER A 169 6.80 19.54 -0.13
C SER A 169 6.24 19.13 1.24
N GLU A 170 5.00 19.52 1.54
CA GLU A 170 4.33 19.13 2.78
C GLU A 170 3.94 17.65 2.77
N ASP A 171 3.46 17.12 1.64
CA ASP A 171 3.19 15.68 1.49
C ASP A 171 4.45 14.84 1.75
N ILE A 172 5.60 15.29 1.24
CA ILE A 172 6.90 14.63 1.46
C ILE A 172 7.29 14.65 2.94
N TYR A 173 7.02 15.77 3.62
CA TYR A 173 7.29 15.90 5.05
C TYR A 173 6.40 14.98 5.89
N MET A 174 5.10 14.92 5.58
CA MET A 174 4.13 14.05 6.26
C MET A 174 4.47 12.57 6.03
N PHE A 175 4.85 12.19 4.81
CA PHE A 175 5.41 10.87 4.54
C PHE A 175 6.64 10.57 5.43
N GLY A 176 7.54 11.54 5.57
CA GLY A 176 8.71 11.45 6.44
C GLY A 176 8.37 11.17 7.90
N LYS A 177 7.31 11.80 8.43
CA LYS A 177 6.82 11.56 9.80
C LYS A 177 6.36 10.12 9.98
N VAL A 178 5.50 9.65 9.08
CA VAL A 178 4.97 8.27 9.11
C VAL A 178 6.12 7.26 9.00
N LEU A 179 7.04 7.46 8.05
CA LEU A 179 8.16 6.55 7.85
C LEU A 179 9.11 6.54 9.06
N ARG A 180 9.40 7.72 9.65
CA ARG A 180 10.23 7.82 10.86
C ARG A 180 9.65 6.98 11.97
N GLU A 181 8.39 7.25 12.32
CA GLU A 181 7.70 6.60 13.42
C GLU A 181 7.71 5.08 13.25
N LEU A 182 7.38 4.59 12.06
CA LEU A 182 7.47 3.17 11.74
C LEU A 182 8.87 2.60 11.91
N THR A 183 9.89 3.26 11.38
CA THR A 183 11.27 2.75 11.47
C THR A 183 11.87 2.80 12.86
N ASP A 184 11.27 3.56 13.78
CA ASP A 184 11.67 3.63 15.18
C ASP A 184 11.05 2.49 15.99
N VAL A 185 9.81 2.09 15.69
CA VAL A 185 9.09 1.02 16.41
C VAL A 185 9.31 -0.37 15.82
N VAL A 186 9.50 -0.50 14.49
CA VAL A 186 9.65 -1.79 13.80
C VAL A 186 11.12 -2.25 13.84
N PRO A 187 11.45 -3.35 14.57
CA PRO A 187 12.81 -3.86 14.65
C PRO A 187 13.34 -4.33 13.29
N GLY A 188 14.64 -4.19 13.06
CA GLY A 188 15.27 -4.63 11.81
C GLY A 188 15.02 -3.72 10.61
N SER A 189 14.32 -2.59 10.79
CA SER A 189 14.15 -1.56 9.76
C SER A 189 15.51 -1.10 9.21
N PRO A 190 15.73 -1.09 7.87
CA PRO A 190 17.01 -0.69 7.30
C PRO A 190 17.40 0.74 7.69
N ALA A 191 18.64 0.94 8.15
CA ALA A 191 19.16 2.26 8.53
C ALA A 191 19.08 3.31 7.41
N ARG A 192 18.96 2.89 6.15
CA ARG A 192 18.71 3.79 5.04
C ARG A 192 17.30 4.41 5.07
N LEU A 193 16.27 3.67 5.47
CA LEU A 193 14.91 4.22 5.54
C LEU A 193 14.83 5.35 6.57
N ARG A 194 15.53 5.21 7.70
CA ARG A 194 15.72 6.31 8.66
C ARG A 194 16.37 7.53 7.99
N ARG A 195 17.46 7.38 7.25
CA ARG A 195 18.07 8.51 6.53
C ARG A 195 17.14 9.17 5.51
N ILE A 196 16.30 8.39 4.83
CA ILE A 196 15.29 8.92 3.90
C ILE A 196 14.24 9.73 4.68
N ALA A 197 13.75 9.19 5.81
CA ALA A 197 12.81 9.88 6.68
C ALA A 197 13.42 11.19 7.23
N ASP A 198 14.68 11.19 7.67
CA ASP A 198 15.40 12.41 8.11
C ASP A 198 15.41 13.47 7.02
N LYS A 199 15.74 13.09 5.78
CA LYS A 199 15.75 14.04 4.66
C LYS A 199 14.35 14.61 4.40
N CYS A 200 13.30 13.78 4.45
CA CYS A 200 11.91 14.22 4.33
C CYS A 200 11.52 15.22 5.44
N LEU A 201 12.03 15.01 6.65
CA LEU A 201 11.74 15.82 7.84
C LEU A 201 12.56 17.11 7.96
N SER A 202 13.40 17.43 6.97
CA SER A 202 14.20 18.65 6.97
C SER A 202 13.32 19.90 7.19
N GLN A 203 13.72 20.77 8.13
CA GLN A 203 12.94 21.96 8.46
C GLN A 203 12.81 22.91 7.26
N ASN A 204 13.90 23.06 6.51
CA ASN A 204 13.90 23.80 5.26
C ASN A 204 13.36 22.92 4.11
N PRO A 205 12.25 23.29 3.46
CA PRO A 205 11.65 22.53 2.36
C PRO A 205 12.61 22.24 1.20
N ARG A 206 13.61 23.11 0.98
CA ARG A 206 14.60 22.94 -0.09
C ARG A 206 15.57 21.78 0.13
N ASP A 207 15.72 21.32 1.37
CA ASP A 207 16.60 20.22 1.74
C ASP A 207 15.89 18.86 1.68
N ARG A 208 14.55 18.87 1.53
CA ARG A 208 13.72 17.68 1.30
C ARG A 208 13.89 17.18 -0.14
N TYR A 209 13.25 16.06 -0.47
CA TYR A 209 13.11 15.62 -1.87
C TYR A 209 12.30 16.66 -2.66
N ARG A 210 12.69 16.92 -3.91
CA ARG A 210 12.04 17.96 -4.74
C ARG A 210 10.68 17.53 -5.27
N SER A 211 10.44 16.23 -5.33
CA SER A 211 9.17 15.64 -5.78
C SER A 211 8.98 14.25 -5.19
N VAL A 212 7.74 13.78 -5.19
CA VAL A 212 7.41 12.40 -4.79
C VAL A 212 8.11 11.38 -5.71
N HIS A 213 8.37 11.73 -6.98
CA HIS A 213 9.16 10.89 -7.87
C HIS A 213 10.61 10.72 -7.41
N GLU A 214 11.28 11.79 -6.96
CA GLU A 214 12.64 11.70 -6.40
C GLU A 214 12.65 10.85 -5.12
N LEU A 215 11.66 11.04 -4.25
CA LEU A 215 11.47 10.24 -3.04
C LEU A 215 11.28 8.74 -3.38
N ARG A 216 10.40 8.42 -4.34
CA ARG A 216 10.17 7.07 -4.84
C ARG A 216 11.48 6.41 -5.31
N MET A 217 12.31 7.14 -6.06
CA MET A 217 13.61 6.62 -6.49
C MET A 217 14.57 6.39 -5.33
N ALA A 218 14.56 7.29 -4.35
CA ALA A 218 15.33 7.13 -3.13
C ALA A 218 14.88 5.94 -2.29
N LEU A 219 13.62 5.53 -2.33
CA LEU A 219 13.10 4.34 -1.66
C LEU A 219 13.36 3.05 -2.47
N ALA A 220 13.19 3.11 -3.79
CA ALA A 220 13.28 1.96 -4.68
C ALA A 220 14.69 1.40 -4.87
N SER A 221 15.75 2.20 -4.67
CA SER A 221 17.10 1.65 -4.75
C SER A 221 17.22 0.50 -3.75
N ARG A 222 17.33 -0.75 -4.18
CA ARG A 222 17.50 -1.86 -3.23
C ARG A 222 18.96 -2.05 -2.90
N SER A 223 19.21 -2.45 -1.66
CA SER A 223 20.45 -3.08 -1.21
C SER A 223 20.46 -4.59 -1.56
N ASP A 224 19.82 -5.00 -2.65
CA ASP A 224 19.85 -6.41 -3.11
C ASP A 224 21.07 -6.71 -3.99
N ASN A 225 22.17 -6.02 -3.72
CA ASN A 225 23.47 -6.45 -4.21
C ASN A 225 23.74 -7.90 -3.81
N ARG A 226 23.19 -8.45 -2.73
CA ARG A 226 23.46 -9.84 -2.34
C ARG A 226 22.87 -10.87 -3.32
N LEU A 227 21.62 -10.72 -3.74
CA LEU A 227 21.01 -11.65 -4.70
C LEU A 227 21.61 -11.47 -6.10
N TYR A 228 21.76 -10.23 -6.56
CA TYR A 228 22.39 -9.95 -7.86
C TYR A 228 23.85 -10.38 -7.88
N MET A 229 24.63 -10.14 -6.83
CA MET A 229 26.01 -10.63 -6.72
C MET A 229 26.04 -12.15 -6.59
N ALA A 230 25.09 -12.80 -5.91
CA ALA A 230 25.00 -14.26 -5.88
C ALA A 230 24.72 -14.84 -7.27
N ILE A 231 23.82 -14.22 -8.05
CA ILE A 231 23.55 -14.58 -9.45
C ILE A 231 24.79 -14.35 -10.31
N ILE A 232 25.47 -13.22 -10.19
CA ILE A 232 26.71 -12.90 -10.93
C ILE A 232 27.82 -13.90 -10.58
N VAL A 233 28.05 -14.18 -9.30
CA VAL A 233 29.04 -15.17 -8.84
C VAL A 233 28.69 -16.56 -9.35
N PHE A 234 27.41 -16.97 -9.27
CA PHE A 234 26.95 -18.24 -9.82
C PHE A 234 27.21 -18.36 -11.33
N LEU A 235 26.88 -17.31 -12.10
CA LEU A 235 27.14 -17.26 -13.54
C LEU A 235 28.65 -17.32 -13.86
N LEU A 236 29.49 -16.60 -13.11
CA LEU A 236 30.94 -16.64 -13.29
C LEU A 236 31.52 -18.03 -13.00
N VAL A 237 31.04 -18.71 -11.94
CA VAL A 237 31.44 -20.09 -11.63
C VAL A 237 31.00 -21.05 -12.74
N MET A 238 29.78 -20.90 -13.26
CA MET A 238 29.27 -21.74 -14.35
C MET A 238 30.08 -21.55 -15.65
N ILE A 239 30.42 -20.31 -15.99
CA ILE A 239 31.29 -19.99 -17.14
C ILE A 239 32.68 -20.60 -16.94
N ALA A 240 33.27 -20.48 -15.75
CA ALA A 240 34.57 -21.06 -15.45
C ALA A 240 34.55 -22.59 -15.56
N LEU A 241 33.49 -23.26 -15.09
CA LEU A 241 33.29 -24.70 -15.24
C LEU A 241 33.13 -25.11 -16.70
N LEU A 242 32.37 -24.36 -17.50
CA LEU A 242 32.21 -24.60 -18.95
C LEU A 242 33.55 -24.46 -19.69
N VAL A 243 34.31 -23.41 -19.40
CA VAL A 243 35.65 -23.21 -19.96
C VAL A 243 36.58 -24.33 -19.52
N TRP A 244 36.51 -24.77 -18.27
CA TRP A 244 37.30 -25.89 -17.76
C TRP A 244 36.95 -27.22 -18.44
N PHE A 245 35.66 -27.53 -18.61
CA PHE A 245 35.19 -28.75 -19.29
C PHE A 245 35.54 -28.78 -20.78
N ASN A 246 35.53 -27.61 -21.41
CA ASN A 246 35.83 -27.46 -22.84
C ASN A 246 37.33 -27.26 -23.12
N SER A 247 38.12 -26.88 -22.10
CA SER A 247 39.57 -26.93 -22.16
C SER A 247 40.01 -28.38 -21.99
N GLY A 248 40.92 -28.87 -22.83
CA GLY A 248 41.44 -30.25 -22.79
C GLY A 248 42.19 -30.64 -21.50
N VAL A 249 42.04 -29.88 -20.42
CA VAL A 249 42.60 -30.06 -19.07
C VAL A 249 41.68 -30.91 -18.19
N ALA A 250 40.45 -31.21 -18.65
CA ALA A 250 39.54 -32.11 -17.94
C ALA A 250 40.16 -33.52 -17.79
N PRO A 251 40.18 -34.10 -16.57
CA PRO A 251 40.81 -35.38 -16.32
C PRO A 251 40.20 -36.46 -17.22
N HIS A 252 41.05 -37.09 -18.04
CA HIS A 252 40.64 -38.17 -18.92
C HIS A 252 40.14 -39.36 -18.10
N ARG A 253 39.03 -39.96 -18.54
CA ARG A 253 38.51 -41.21 -17.93
C ARG A 253 39.65 -42.23 -17.91
N PRO A 254 39.97 -42.85 -16.75
CA PRO A 254 41.00 -43.86 -16.69
C PRO A 254 40.59 -45.06 -17.56
N SER A 255 41.38 -45.30 -18.60
CA SER A 255 41.29 -46.45 -19.49
C SER A 255 41.92 -47.67 -18.80
N SER A 256 41.16 -48.33 -17.93
CA SER A 256 41.41 -49.73 -17.59
C SER A 256 40.23 -50.35 -16.82
N LEU A 257 39.38 -51.06 -17.54
CA LEU A 257 38.79 -52.29 -17.02
C LEU A 257 39.02 -53.38 -18.06
N THR A 258 39.99 -54.21 -17.71
CA THR A 258 40.43 -55.44 -18.36
C THR A 258 39.29 -56.41 -18.65
N LEU A 259 39.43 -57.09 -19.80
CA LEU A 259 38.70 -58.24 -20.31
C LEU A 259 37.90 -59.07 -19.30
N VAL A 260 36.63 -59.33 -19.62
CA VAL A 260 35.97 -60.61 -19.33
C VAL A 260 35.53 -61.20 -20.68
N PRO A 261 36.07 -62.35 -21.13
CA PRO A 261 35.50 -63.07 -22.26
C PRO A 261 34.35 -63.94 -21.75
N GLN A 262 33.11 -63.61 -22.11
CA GLN A 262 32.00 -64.56 -21.99
C GLN A 262 31.68 -65.15 -23.36
N LEU A 263 31.95 -66.46 -23.40
CA LEU A 263 31.74 -67.46 -24.41
C LEU A 263 30.45 -67.27 -25.23
N ALA A 264 30.62 -67.43 -26.54
CA ALA A 264 29.52 -67.73 -27.45
C ALA A 264 28.81 -69.01 -27.01
N VAL A 265 27.52 -68.92 -26.71
CA VAL A 265 26.59 -70.05 -26.75
C VAL A 265 25.46 -69.65 -27.68
N SER A 266 25.60 -70.04 -28.94
CA SER A 266 24.51 -70.09 -29.92
C SER A 266 23.77 -71.42 -29.75
N TRP A 267 22.47 -71.42 -29.42
CA TRP A 267 21.53 -72.46 -29.86
C TRP A 267 20.08 -71.92 -29.88
N PHE A 268 19.55 -71.88 -31.10
CA PHE A 268 18.15 -71.96 -31.58
C PHE A 268 16.98 -72.03 -30.60
N GLY A 269 15.87 -71.36 -30.97
CA GLY A 269 14.53 -71.81 -30.58
C GLY A 269 13.38 -70.82 -30.83
N PHE A 270 12.84 -70.85 -32.06
CA PHE A 270 11.42 -70.72 -32.43
C PHE A 270 10.41 -69.92 -31.57
N GLY A 271 9.58 -69.14 -32.28
CA GLY A 271 8.12 -69.27 -32.10
C GLY A 271 7.35 -67.97 -31.93
N GLN A 272 6.67 -67.57 -32.99
CA GLN A 272 5.49 -66.70 -32.96
C GLN A 272 4.43 -67.26 -32.00
N HIS A 273 3.83 -66.40 -31.17
CA HIS A 273 2.39 -66.10 -31.16
C HIS A 273 2.10 -64.90 -30.26
#